data_AF-A0A973P5D2-F1
#
_entry.id   AF-A0A973P5D2-F1
#
_cell.length_a   1.000
_cell.length_b   1.000
_cell.length_c   1.000
_cell.angle_alpha   90.00
_cell.angle_beta   90.00
_cell.angle_gamma   90.00
#
_symmetry.space_group_name_H-M   'P 1'
#
loop_
_entity.id
_entity.type
_entity.pdbx_description
1 polymer ?
#
loop_
_entity_poly.entity_id
_entity_poly.type
_entity_poly.pdbx_seq_one_letter_code
_entity_poly.pdbx_strand_id
1 'polypeptide(L)'
;MSRISQWFSARAEHTYLEFIPDPGSRPLLPREGYLRAWLVEGFLEQRRSWGNEHYPALHGGVTLTFLGAQPSSFTSVTAPSWSTPGVHLDLPISPLLPYNGGVVSVEAGLYRVSQRGPLGAAVQVLGKIAALVGPPLATAATIAEKMTQGMDAILDSTGDEPRLGVHLSMVPPGGAGRPLQAGHVVVLDAPRPPGPLQVVDGRLRAGGEPVGVDYLMIRLECRQEHDSPITPDLAQLMRRAIEDGLRGDLDSMDARRKEAIIRAWTCPDLVPKDARRVAKLIHDEIDAAKPLGVVPAEKLAARLPARDAPALKGLRLNDLLA
;
A
#
# COMPACT_ATOMS: atom_id res chain seq x y z
N MET A 1 -23.87 -0.55 8.32
CA MET A 1 -23.69 0.13 7.02
C MET A 1 -23.08 1.49 7.29
N SER A 2 -22.01 1.86 6.58
CA SER A 2 -21.36 3.16 6.76
C SER A 2 -22.26 4.31 6.29
N ARG A 3 -22.03 5.52 6.79
CA ARG A 3 -22.75 6.73 6.39
C ARG A 3 -22.63 6.99 4.87
N ILE A 4 -21.45 6.76 4.30
CA ILE A 4 -21.23 6.90 2.85
C ILE A 4 -22.07 5.90 2.07
N SER A 5 -22.16 4.64 2.52
CA SER A 5 -23.02 3.64 1.86
C SER A 5 -24.49 4.03 1.91
N GLN A 6 -24.98 4.55 3.03
CA GLN A 6 -26.37 5.02 3.15
C GLN A 6 -26.65 6.22 2.23
N TRP A 7 -25.75 7.22 2.23
CA TRP A 7 -25.84 8.38 1.35
C TRP A 7 -25.86 7.95 -0.13
N PHE A 8 -24.95 7.05 -0.51
CA PHE A 8 -24.84 6.58 -1.89
C PHE A 8 -26.13 5.92 -2.34
N SER A 9 -26.70 5.03 -1.52
CA SER A 9 -28.00 4.42 -1.82
C SER A 9 -29.14 5.43 -1.93
N ALA A 10 -29.12 6.52 -1.14
CA ALA A 10 -30.17 7.54 -1.15
C ALA A 10 -30.06 8.55 -2.31
N ARG A 11 -28.85 8.79 -2.83
CA ARG A 11 -28.58 9.81 -3.86
C ARG A 11 -28.07 9.28 -5.20
N ALA A 12 -27.94 7.96 -5.34
CA ALA A 12 -27.40 7.32 -6.56
C ALA A 12 -28.05 7.81 -7.86
N GLU A 13 -29.37 8.09 -7.86
CA GLU A 13 -30.11 8.53 -9.05
C GLU A 13 -29.70 9.93 -9.56
N HIS A 14 -29.06 10.74 -8.72
CA HIS A 14 -28.61 12.09 -9.06
C HIS A 14 -27.12 12.18 -9.40
N THR A 15 -26.41 11.06 -9.27
CA THR A 15 -24.96 10.98 -9.48
C THR A 15 -24.63 10.07 -10.65
N TYR A 16 -23.51 10.35 -11.30
CA TYR A 16 -22.96 9.49 -12.33
C TYR A 16 -21.73 8.78 -11.80
N LEU A 17 -21.70 7.45 -11.93
CA LEU A 17 -20.57 6.61 -11.51
C LEU A 17 -20.00 5.89 -12.73
N GLU A 18 -18.69 6.02 -12.93
CA GLU A 18 -17.96 5.32 -13.98
C GLU A 18 -16.67 4.71 -13.43
N PHE A 19 -16.31 3.54 -13.95
CA PHE A 19 -15.00 2.95 -13.73
C PHE A 19 -14.22 2.99 -15.04
N ILE A 20 -13.09 3.69 -15.02
CA ILE A 20 -12.19 3.88 -16.15
C ILE A 20 -10.98 2.95 -15.95
N PRO A 21 -10.89 1.80 -16.64
CA PRO A 21 -9.74 0.91 -16.50
C PRO A 21 -8.46 1.57 -17.00
N ASP A 22 -7.33 1.28 -16.36
CA ASP A 22 -6.04 1.70 -16.89
C ASP A 22 -5.75 0.99 -18.22
N PRO A 23 -5.09 1.64 -19.19
CA PRO A 23 -4.76 1.01 -20.46
C PRO A 23 -3.99 -0.29 -20.29
N GLY A 24 -4.51 -1.38 -20.85
CA GLY A 24 -3.88 -2.71 -20.76
C GLY A 24 -3.98 -3.39 -19.39
N SER A 25 -4.71 -2.79 -18.44
CA SER A 25 -4.99 -3.42 -17.15
C SER A 25 -5.71 -4.75 -17.32
N ARG A 26 -5.43 -5.67 -16.40
CA ARG A 26 -6.07 -6.98 -16.32
C ARG A 26 -6.64 -7.17 -14.91
N PRO A 27 -7.70 -7.98 -14.77
CA PRO A 27 -8.17 -8.37 -13.46
C PRO A 27 -7.06 -8.98 -12.59
N LEU A 28 -6.99 -8.54 -11.34
CA LEU A 28 -6.09 -9.07 -10.34
C LEU A 28 -6.61 -10.41 -9.86
N LEU A 29 -5.83 -11.46 -10.08
CA LEU A 29 -6.17 -12.81 -9.64
C LEU A 29 -5.81 -13.00 -8.16
N PRO A 30 -6.60 -13.80 -7.41
CA PRO A 30 -6.27 -14.15 -6.04
C PRO A 30 -4.86 -14.75 -5.92
N ARG A 31 -4.10 -14.26 -4.94
CA ARG A 31 -2.75 -14.69 -4.57
C ARG A 31 -1.68 -14.41 -5.64
N GLU A 32 -1.97 -13.56 -6.61
CA GLU A 32 -1.04 -13.22 -7.70
C GLU A 32 -0.48 -11.80 -7.63
N GLY A 33 -0.99 -10.96 -6.75
CA GLY A 33 -0.48 -9.62 -6.59
C GLY A 33 -1.17 -8.83 -5.49
N TYR A 34 -1.05 -7.53 -5.61
CA TYR A 34 -1.35 -6.58 -4.56
C TYR A 34 -2.28 -5.48 -5.05
N LEU A 35 -3.01 -4.90 -4.11
CA LEU A 35 -3.91 -3.78 -4.33
C LEU A 35 -3.52 -2.62 -3.42
N ARG A 36 -3.59 -1.41 -3.94
CA ARG A 36 -3.59 -0.18 -3.14
C ARG A 36 -4.67 0.76 -3.68
N ALA A 37 -5.47 1.36 -2.79
CA ALA A 37 -6.41 2.40 -3.20
C ALA A 37 -5.87 3.78 -2.85
N TRP A 38 -6.21 4.77 -3.67
CA TRP A 38 -5.75 6.14 -3.55
C TRP A 38 -6.92 7.11 -3.68
N LEU A 39 -7.01 8.10 -2.81
CA LEU A 39 -7.82 9.29 -3.03
C LEU A 39 -7.03 10.21 -3.97
N VAL A 40 -7.48 10.30 -5.22
CA VAL A 40 -6.77 11.08 -6.24
C VAL A 40 -7.27 12.51 -6.26
N GLU A 41 -8.59 12.70 -6.37
CA GLU A 41 -9.11 14.04 -6.58
C GLU A 41 -10.49 14.22 -5.95
N GLY A 42 -10.67 15.36 -5.30
CA GLY A 42 -11.94 15.85 -4.78
C GLY A 42 -12.10 17.29 -5.23
N PHE A 43 -13.09 17.53 -6.08
CA PHE A 43 -13.34 18.84 -6.65
C PHE A 43 -14.70 19.37 -6.21
N LEU A 44 -14.70 20.62 -5.76
CA LEU A 44 -15.91 21.40 -5.50
C LEU A 44 -15.95 22.57 -6.47
N GLU A 45 -17.05 22.68 -7.22
CA GLU A 45 -17.36 23.78 -8.12
C GLU A 45 -17.56 25.08 -7.32
N GLN A 46 -18.40 25.04 -6.29
CA GLN A 46 -18.72 26.21 -5.46
C GLN A 46 -17.89 26.27 -4.18
N ARG A 47 -16.87 27.14 -4.17
CA ARG A 47 -15.87 27.28 -3.10
C ARG A 47 -16.16 28.37 -2.07
N ARG A 48 -17.10 29.27 -2.36
CA ARG A 48 -17.49 30.37 -1.47
C ARG A 48 -19.00 30.47 -1.45
N SER A 49 -19.57 30.56 -0.25
CA SER A 49 -20.97 30.94 -0.05
C SER A 49 -21.03 31.94 1.09
N TRP A 50 -21.55 33.14 0.82
CA TRP A 50 -21.86 34.13 1.87
C TRP A 50 -20.70 34.43 2.84
N GLY A 51 -19.52 34.75 2.31
CA GLY A 51 -18.35 35.12 3.12
C GLY A 51 -17.62 33.96 3.81
N ASN A 52 -18.14 32.73 3.72
CA ASN A 52 -17.46 31.53 4.20
C ASN A 52 -16.69 30.85 3.06
N GLU A 53 -15.43 30.54 3.32
CA GLU A 53 -14.59 29.74 2.42
C GLU A 53 -14.78 28.26 2.73
N HIS A 54 -15.13 27.50 1.69
CA HIS A 54 -15.33 26.06 1.76
C HIS A 54 -14.21 25.33 1.05
N TYR A 55 -13.77 24.22 1.63
CA TYR A 55 -12.70 23.40 1.09
C TYR A 55 -13.13 21.94 0.98
N PRO A 56 -12.65 21.21 -0.04
CA PRO A 56 -12.92 19.79 -0.15
C PRO A 56 -12.16 19.05 0.96
N ALA A 57 -12.87 18.29 1.78
CA ALA A 57 -12.28 17.24 2.59
C ALA A 57 -12.63 15.89 1.99
N LEU A 58 -11.64 15.02 1.90
CA LEU A 58 -11.78 13.68 1.36
C LEU A 58 -11.68 12.66 2.48
N HIS A 59 -12.56 11.69 2.43
CA HIS A 59 -12.56 10.50 3.26
C HIS A 59 -12.56 9.29 2.34
N GLY A 60 -11.71 8.31 2.62
CA GLY A 60 -11.61 7.10 1.83
C GLY A 60 -11.44 5.90 2.76
N GLY A 61 -12.07 4.80 2.40
CA GLY A 61 -12.02 3.52 3.10
C GLY A 61 -11.86 2.37 2.11
N VAL A 62 -11.10 1.36 2.50
CA VAL A 62 -11.00 0.07 1.80
C VAL A 62 -11.23 -1.04 2.80
N THR A 63 -12.15 -1.94 2.51
CA THR A 63 -12.41 -3.15 3.29
C THR A 63 -12.16 -4.38 2.43
N LEU A 64 -11.38 -5.32 2.95
CA LEU A 64 -11.12 -6.60 2.32
C LEU A 64 -11.78 -7.70 3.14
N THR A 65 -12.65 -8.47 2.49
CA THR A 65 -13.36 -9.58 3.12
C THR A 65 -12.88 -10.88 2.51
N PHE A 66 -12.10 -11.65 3.28
CA PHE A 66 -11.61 -12.97 2.90
C PHE A 66 -12.50 -14.07 3.47
N LEU A 67 -12.53 -15.23 2.80
CA LEU A 67 -13.29 -16.39 3.29
C LEU A 67 -12.72 -16.87 4.63
N GLY A 68 -13.56 -16.90 5.67
CA GLY A 68 -13.20 -17.42 6.99
C GLY A 68 -12.32 -16.50 7.86
N ALA A 69 -12.08 -15.25 7.44
CA ALA A 69 -11.34 -14.26 8.21
C ALA A 69 -12.21 -13.05 8.55
N GLN A 70 -11.82 -12.31 9.60
CA GLN A 70 -12.43 -11.01 9.86
C GLN A 70 -12.05 -10.01 8.76
N PRO A 71 -12.98 -9.12 8.35
CA PRO A 71 -12.67 -8.08 7.38
C PRO A 71 -11.48 -7.22 7.84
N SER A 72 -10.62 -6.85 6.91
CA SER A 72 -9.53 -5.89 7.16
C SER A 72 -9.90 -4.55 6.53
N SER A 73 -10.09 -3.52 7.36
CA SER A 73 -10.48 -2.19 6.92
C SER A 73 -9.32 -1.20 7.07
N PHE A 74 -9.18 -0.30 6.10
CA PHE A 74 -8.21 0.80 6.06
C PHE A 74 -8.94 2.08 5.75
N THR A 75 -8.61 3.16 6.45
CA THR A 75 -9.30 4.44 6.30
C THR A 75 -8.29 5.57 6.30
N SER A 76 -8.50 6.54 5.42
CA SER A 76 -7.68 7.74 5.29
C SER A 76 -8.56 8.95 5.11
N VAL A 77 -8.12 10.07 5.67
CA VAL A 77 -8.85 11.33 5.68
C VAL A 77 -7.85 12.44 5.40
N THR A 78 -8.22 13.36 4.51
CA THR A 78 -7.42 14.55 4.24
C THR A 78 -8.28 15.78 4.06
N ALA A 79 -7.78 16.91 4.54
CA ALA A 79 -8.25 18.23 4.18
C ALA A 79 -7.00 19.09 3.90
N PRO A 80 -6.98 19.87 2.82
CA PRO A 80 -5.83 20.68 2.46
C PRO A 80 -5.53 21.75 3.52
N SER A 81 -4.25 21.94 3.85
CA SER A 81 -3.78 23.08 4.63
C SER A 81 -3.58 24.30 3.72
N TRP A 82 -4.66 25.05 3.49
CA TRP A 82 -4.73 26.46 3.04
C TRP A 82 -4.58 26.86 1.54
N SER A 83 -5.27 27.98 1.25
CA SER A 83 -5.28 28.97 0.13
C SER A 83 -5.27 28.57 -1.34
N THR A 84 -4.95 27.34 -1.74
CA THR A 84 -4.87 27.02 -3.18
C THR A 84 -6.23 26.55 -3.71
N PRO A 85 -6.78 27.19 -4.77
CA PRO A 85 -8.06 26.81 -5.33
C PRO A 85 -7.98 25.44 -6.03
N GLY A 86 -8.29 24.37 -5.30
CA GLY A 86 -8.50 23.04 -5.88
C GLY A 86 -7.30 22.11 -5.71
N VAL A 87 -7.60 21.00 -5.04
CA VAL A 87 -6.96 19.69 -5.18
C VAL A 87 -5.53 19.56 -4.70
N HIS A 88 -5.27 18.59 -3.81
CA HIS A 88 -4.03 17.82 -3.89
C HIS A 88 -4.27 16.33 -3.75
N LEU A 89 -3.38 15.63 -4.45
CA LEU A 89 -3.54 14.38 -5.17
C LEU A 89 -2.91 13.20 -4.43
N ASP A 90 -3.33 12.00 -4.85
CA ASP A 90 -2.65 10.73 -4.61
C ASP A 90 -2.34 10.44 -3.13
N LEU A 91 -3.36 10.56 -2.27
CA LEU A 91 -3.25 10.08 -0.90
C LEU A 91 -3.56 8.58 -0.83
N PRO A 92 -2.64 7.72 -0.36
CA PRO A 92 -2.95 6.31 -0.19
C PRO A 92 -4.02 6.13 0.90
N ILE A 93 -5.07 5.39 0.58
CA ILE A 93 -6.10 4.97 1.53
C ILE A 93 -5.62 3.76 2.33
N SER A 94 -4.89 2.87 1.67
CA SER A 94 -4.33 1.66 2.24
C SER A 94 -2.83 1.57 1.95
N PRO A 95 -2.07 0.78 2.72
CA PRO A 95 -0.79 0.28 2.24
C PRO A 95 -0.99 -0.64 1.01
N LEU A 96 0.09 -1.18 0.47
CA LEU A 96 0.00 -2.21 -0.58
C LEU A 96 -0.41 -3.54 0.06
N LEU A 97 -1.59 -4.03 -0.29
CA LEU A 97 -2.24 -5.16 0.36
C LEU A 97 -2.13 -6.41 -0.50
N PRO A 98 -1.69 -7.56 0.02
CA PRO A 98 -1.74 -8.82 -0.72
C PRO A 98 -3.21 -9.20 -0.95
N TYR A 99 -3.58 -9.43 -2.23
CA TYR A 99 -4.93 -9.85 -2.56
C TYR A 99 -5.04 -11.36 -2.54
N ASN A 100 -5.58 -11.94 -1.48
CA ASN A 100 -5.76 -13.39 -1.34
C ASN A 100 -7.11 -13.91 -1.87
N GLY A 101 -7.90 -13.06 -2.54
CA GLY A 101 -9.25 -13.36 -3.01
C GLY A 101 -10.32 -12.67 -2.17
N GLY A 102 -11.59 -13.05 -2.38
CA GLY A 102 -12.71 -12.45 -1.67
C GLY A 102 -13.13 -11.07 -2.22
N VAL A 103 -13.96 -10.36 -1.45
CA VAL A 103 -14.56 -9.08 -1.86
C VAL A 103 -13.67 -7.94 -1.41
N VAL A 104 -13.40 -7.01 -2.33
CA VAL A 104 -12.80 -5.71 -2.02
C VAL A 104 -13.90 -4.66 -2.12
N SER A 105 -14.23 -4.04 -0.99
CA SER A 105 -15.15 -2.91 -0.93
C SER A 105 -14.36 -1.63 -0.76
N VAL A 106 -14.64 -0.66 -1.61
CA VAL A 106 -14.04 0.68 -1.57
C VAL A 106 -15.15 1.67 -1.31
N GLU A 107 -14.94 2.52 -0.33
CA GLU A 107 -15.82 3.64 -0.03
C GLU A 107 -15.04 4.93 -0.02
N ALA A 108 -15.67 6.02 -0.46
CA ALA A 108 -15.10 7.34 -0.28
C ALA A 108 -16.19 8.40 -0.25
N GLY A 109 -15.91 9.50 0.42
CA GLY A 109 -16.78 10.64 0.56
C GLY A 109 -16.02 11.94 0.32
N LEU A 110 -16.64 12.85 -0.42
CA LEU A 110 -16.25 14.24 -0.55
C LEU A 110 -17.15 15.07 0.35
N TYR A 111 -16.54 15.83 1.26
CA TYR A 111 -17.23 16.73 2.18
C TYR A 111 -16.87 18.17 1.88
N ARG A 112 -17.82 19.07 2.16
CA ARG A 112 -17.60 20.51 2.09
C ARG A 112 -17.36 21.03 3.50
N VAL A 113 -16.12 21.43 3.80
CA VAL A 113 -15.72 21.83 5.17
C VAL A 113 -15.43 23.32 5.24
N SER A 114 -15.95 23.98 6.28
CA SER A 114 -15.59 25.35 6.62
C SER A 114 -14.35 25.37 7.54
N GLN A 115 -13.40 26.30 7.31
CA GLN A 115 -12.11 26.32 8.02
C GLN A 115 -12.20 26.37 9.56
N ARG A 116 -13.25 26.96 10.12
CA ARG A 116 -13.44 27.12 11.57
C ARG A 116 -14.42 26.11 12.17
N GLY A 117 -14.78 25.08 11.38
CA GLY A 117 -15.74 24.06 11.79
C GLY A 117 -15.11 22.88 12.55
N PRO A 118 -15.89 22.18 13.40
CA PRO A 118 -15.45 21.00 14.15
C PRO A 118 -14.85 19.89 13.27
N LEU A 119 -15.37 19.73 12.05
CA LEU A 119 -14.86 18.75 11.08
C LEU A 119 -13.42 19.07 10.62
N GLY A 120 -13.05 20.35 10.50
CA GLY A 120 -11.68 20.74 10.15
C GLY A 120 -10.65 20.33 11.21
N ALA A 121 -10.99 20.48 12.49
CA ALA A 121 -10.13 20.06 13.60
C ALA A 121 -9.99 18.52 13.68
N ALA A 122 -11.09 17.80 13.46
CA ALA A 122 -11.12 16.34 13.43
C ALA A 122 -10.22 15.76 12.32
N VAL A 123 -10.31 16.31 11.12
CA VAL A 123 -9.48 15.88 9.99
C VAL A 123 -7.99 16.04 10.29
N GLN A 124 -7.57 17.12 10.94
CA GLN A 124 -6.17 17.33 11.32
C GLN A 124 -5.67 16.29 12.34
N VAL A 125 -6.50 15.92 13.32
CA VAL A 125 -6.15 14.90 14.32
C VAL A 125 -6.06 13.53 13.65
N LEU A 126 -7.05 13.17 12.84
CA LEU A 126 -7.11 11.86 12.18
C LEU A 126 -6.00 11.70 11.14
N GLY A 127 -5.64 12.75 10.40
CA GLY A 127 -4.50 12.71 9.48
C GLY A 127 -3.18 12.38 10.17
N LYS A 128 -2.97 12.87 11.41
CA LYS A 128 -1.78 12.54 12.22
C LYS A 128 -1.77 11.09 12.70
N ILE A 129 -2.95 10.51 12.99
CA ILE A 129 -3.06 9.10 13.39
C ILE A 129 -2.89 8.18 12.18
N ALA A 130 -3.42 8.56 11.01
CA ALA A 130 -3.24 7.82 9.76
C ALA A 130 -1.75 7.63 9.42
N ALA A 131 -0.92 8.64 9.68
CA ALA A 131 0.52 8.58 9.46
C ALA A 131 1.25 7.53 10.35
N LEU A 132 0.62 7.04 11.42
CA LEU A 132 1.17 6.01 12.31
C LEU A 132 0.83 4.58 11.85
N VAL A 133 -0.02 4.42 10.83
CA VAL A 133 -0.42 3.12 10.30
C VAL A 133 0.74 2.54 9.47
N GLY A 134 1.34 1.46 9.96
CA GLY A 134 2.43 0.75 9.30
C GLY A 134 2.36 -0.77 9.52
N PRO A 135 3.28 -1.54 8.94
CA PRO A 135 3.35 -2.99 9.14
C PRO A 135 3.50 -3.36 10.63
N PRO A 136 2.97 -4.52 11.08
CA PRO A 136 2.28 -5.55 10.29
C PRO A 136 0.81 -5.20 9.99
N LEU A 137 0.27 -5.76 8.91
CA LEU A 137 -1.04 -5.39 8.38
C LEU A 137 -2.20 -5.58 9.37
N ALA A 138 -2.13 -6.62 10.20
CA ALA A 138 -3.17 -6.89 11.21
C ALA A 138 -3.30 -5.75 12.23
N THR A 139 -2.18 -5.17 12.67
CA THR A 139 -2.18 -4.03 13.59
C THR A 139 -2.69 -2.77 12.91
N ALA A 140 -2.30 -2.56 11.65
CA ALA A 140 -2.80 -1.46 10.83
C ALA A 140 -4.32 -1.47 10.68
N ALA A 141 -4.92 -2.65 10.45
CA ALA A 141 -6.37 -2.81 10.32
C ALA A 141 -7.12 -2.45 11.63
N THR A 142 -6.62 -2.89 12.79
CA THR A 142 -7.25 -2.55 14.09
C THR A 142 -7.20 -1.05 14.39
N ILE A 143 -6.11 -0.36 14.03
CA ILE A 143 -6.01 1.10 14.20
C ILE A 143 -7.01 1.79 13.27
N ALA A 144 -7.05 1.40 12.00
CA ALA A 144 -7.95 1.96 11.01
C ALA A 144 -9.44 1.79 11.39
N GLU A 145 -9.83 0.64 11.93
CA GLU A 145 -11.20 0.41 12.41
C GLU A 145 -11.60 1.42 13.51
N LYS A 146 -10.73 1.66 14.50
CA LYS A 146 -10.97 2.66 15.54
C LYS A 146 -11.03 4.08 14.98
N MET A 147 -10.23 4.38 13.96
CA MET A 147 -10.29 5.68 13.28
C MET A 147 -11.61 5.88 12.55
N THR A 148 -12.11 4.85 11.84
CA THR A 148 -13.44 4.90 11.20
C THR A 148 -14.53 5.19 12.24
N GLN A 149 -14.55 4.47 13.36
CA GLN A 149 -15.54 4.67 14.41
C GLN A 149 -15.47 6.10 15.01
N GLY A 150 -14.26 6.62 15.23
CA GLY A 150 -14.06 7.98 15.71
C GLY A 150 -14.53 9.04 14.71
N MET A 151 -14.29 8.81 13.42
CA MET A 151 -14.75 9.71 12.36
C MET A 151 -16.28 9.71 12.24
N ASP A 152 -16.89 8.52 12.23
CA ASP A 152 -18.34 8.39 12.16
C ASP A 152 -19.02 9.13 13.33
N ALA A 153 -18.49 9.00 14.55
CA ALA A 153 -18.99 9.73 15.71
C ALA A 153 -18.90 11.26 15.57
N ILE A 154 -17.83 11.77 14.97
CA ILE A 154 -17.65 13.21 14.73
C ILE A 154 -18.64 13.69 13.65
N LEU A 155 -18.76 12.95 12.55
CA LEU A 155 -19.71 13.25 11.48
C LEU A 155 -21.16 13.20 11.99
N ASP A 156 -21.48 12.26 12.88
CA ASP A 156 -22.76 12.16 13.58
C ASP A 156 -23.04 13.39 14.45
N SER A 157 -22.04 13.85 15.21
CA SER A 157 -22.20 15.01 16.10
C SER A 157 -22.35 16.35 15.37
N THR A 158 -21.81 16.47 14.15
CA THR A 158 -21.78 17.72 13.38
C THR A 158 -22.98 17.85 12.44
N GLY A 159 -23.62 16.75 12.08
CA GLY A 159 -24.69 16.73 11.08
C GLY A 159 -24.20 16.96 9.64
N ASP A 160 -22.88 16.96 9.41
CA ASP A 160 -22.31 17.17 8.08
C ASP A 160 -22.55 15.95 7.18
N GLU A 161 -23.29 16.14 6.09
CA GLU A 161 -23.50 15.13 5.06
C GLU A 161 -22.38 15.17 4.01
N PRO A 162 -22.00 14.01 3.44
CA PRO A 162 -21.14 14.02 2.26
C PRO A 162 -21.83 14.74 1.11
N ARG A 163 -21.04 15.52 0.36
CA ARG A 163 -21.45 16.16 -0.89
C ARG A 163 -21.52 15.13 -2.02
N LEU A 164 -20.53 14.25 -2.07
CA LEU A 164 -20.50 13.07 -2.92
C LEU A 164 -20.02 11.87 -2.10
N GLY A 165 -20.50 10.69 -2.45
CA GLY A 165 -20.12 9.43 -1.84
C GLY A 165 -20.09 8.31 -2.86
N VAL A 166 -19.27 7.31 -2.61
CA VAL A 166 -19.24 6.07 -3.39
C VAL A 166 -19.07 4.88 -2.48
N HIS A 167 -19.77 3.80 -2.80
CA HIS A 167 -19.54 2.49 -2.23
C HIS A 167 -19.52 1.46 -3.37
N LEU A 168 -18.35 0.93 -3.68
CA LEU A 168 -18.13 -0.02 -4.76
C LEU A 168 -17.60 -1.33 -4.20
N SER A 169 -18.18 -2.46 -4.60
CA SER A 169 -17.64 -3.79 -4.30
C SER A 169 -17.11 -4.45 -5.57
N MET A 170 -15.94 -5.07 -5.45
CA MET A 170 -15.25 -5.79 -6.51
C MET A 170 -14.93 -7.21 -6.05
N VAL A 171 -14.93 -8.14 -6.99
CA VAL A 171 -14.85 -9.58 -6.74
C VAL A 171 -13.77 -10.23 -7.61
N PRO A 172 -13.36 -11.47 -7.31
CA PRO A 172 -12.50 -12.22 -8.22
C PRO A 172 -13.16 -12.43 -9.58
N PRO A 173 -12.39 -12.56 -10.67
CA PRO A 173 -12.92 -12.94 -11.98
C PRO A 173 -13.75 -14.23 -11.93
N GLY A 174 -14.81 -14.28 -12.75
CA GLY A 174 -15.74 -15.42 -12.79
C GLY A 174 -16.93 -15.31 -11.82
N GLY A 175 -16.95 -14.30 -10.94
CA GLY A 175 -18.14 -13.93 -10.16
C GLY A 175 -19.11 -13.04 -10.94
N ALA A 176 -20.30 -12.80 -10.36
CA ALA A 176 -21.33 -11.93 -10.96
C ALA A 176 -21.09 -10.42 -10.78
N GLY A 177 -19.99 -10.03 -10.12
CA GLY A 177 -19.65 -8.64 -9.80
C GLY A 177 -18.54 -8.07 -10.70
N ARG A 178 -18.19 -6.79 -10.47
CA ARG A 178 -17.07 -6.14 -11.16
C ARG A 178 -15.75 -6.81 -10.77
N PRO A 179 -14.92 -7.26 -11.72
CA PRO A 179 -13.61 -7.80 -11.40
C PRO A 179 -12.71 -6.72 -10.81
N LEU A 180 -11.94 -7.07 -9.78
CA LEU A 180 -10.90 -6.19 -9.24
C LEU A 180 -9.80 -5.97 -10.28
N GLN A 181 -9.59 -4.73 -10.73
CA GLN A 181 -8.56 -4.38 -11.70
C GLN A 181 -8.06 -2.95 -11.48
N ALA A 182 -6.89 -2.64 -12.04
CA ALA A 182 -6.33 -1.29 -11.96
C ALA A 182 -7.17 -0.30 -12.79
N GLY A 183 -7.34 0.92 -12.27
CA GLY A 183 -8.15 1.95 -12.91
C GLY A 183 -8.66 2.99 -11.94
N HIS A 184 -9.60 3.82 -12.41
CA HIS A 184 -10.14 4.95 -11.67
C HIS A 184 -11.65 4.79 -11.49
N VAL A 185 -12.13 4.98 -10.26
CA VAL A 185 -13.55 5.13 -9.95
C VAL A 185 -13.83 6.62 -9.90
N VAL A 186 -14.78 7.07 -10.72
CA VAL A 186 -15.19 8.47 -10.82
C VAL A 186 -16.65 8.60 -10.44
N VAL A 187 -16.95 9.59 -9.58
CA VAL A 187 -18.32 9.99 -9.24
C VAL A 187 -18.49 11.47 -9.51
N LEU A 188 -19.54 11.81 -10.27
CA LEU A 188 -19.92 13.18 -10.58
C LEU A 188 -21.23 13.55 -9.88
N ASP A 189 -21.34 14.80 -9.42
CA ASP A 189 -22.61 15.41 -8.99
C ASP A 189 -23.44 15.87 -10.21
N ALA A 190 -23.71 14.92 -11.11
CA ALA A 190 -24.53 15.11 -12.29
C ALA A 190 -25.09 13.76 -12.71
N PRO A 191 -26.31 13.69 -13.29
CA PRO A 191 -26.89 12.42 -13.74
C PRO A 191 -26.18 11.84 -14.98
N ARG A 192 -25.45 12.68 -15.72
CA ARG A 192 -24.70 12.28 -16.93
C ARG A 192 -23.43 13.13 -17.04
N PRO A 193 -22.35 12.57 -17.61
CA PRO A 193 -21.13 13.34 -17.84
C PRO A 193 -21.32 14.33 -19.00
N PRO A 194 -20.63 15.48 -18.98
CA PRO A 194 -20.73 16.49 -20.06
C PRO A 194 -20.04 16.04 -21.36
N GLY A 195 -19.27 14.95 -21.32
CA GLY A 195 -18.61 14.31 -22.46
C GLY A 195 -17.93 13.02 -22.02
N PRO A 196 -17.26 12.28 -22.92
CA PRO A 196 -16.51 11.07 -22.57
C PRO A 196 -15.47 11.37 -21.48
N LEU A 197 -15.51 10.62 -20.38
CA LEU A 197 -14.59 10.80 -19.26
C LEU A 197 -13.23 10.17 -19.56
N GLN A 198 -12.17 10.88 -19.23
CA GLN A 198 -10.79 10.43 -19.38
C GLN A 198 -9.95 10.96 -18.22
N VAL A 199 -8.95 10.18 -17.81
CA VAL A 199 -7.95 10.62 -16.85
C VAL A 199 -6.68 11.00 -17.62
N VAL A 200 -6.30 12.27 -17.57
CA VAL A 200 -5.11 12.80 -18.25
C VAL A 200 -4.24 13.49 -17.19
N ASP A 201 -2.99 13.07 -17.07
CA ASP A 201 -2.05 13.57 -16.05
C ASP A 201 -2.61 13.51 -14.62
N GLY A 202 -3.34 12.43 -14.31
CA GLY A 202 -3.97 12.23 -12.99
C GLY A 202 -5.17 13.14 -12.70
N ARG A 203 -5.69 13.85 -13.72
CA ARG A 203 -6.86 14.73 -13.62
C ARG A 203 -8.02 14.19 -14.43
N LEU A 204 -9.23 14.37 -13.90
CA LEU A 204 -10.44 14.06 -14.66
C LEU A 204 -10.73 15.12 -15.72
N ARG A 205 -10.98 14.66 -16.95
CA ARG A 205 -11.43 15.48 -18.08
C ARG A 205 -12.67 14.87 -18.72
N ALA A 206 -13.50 15.72 -19.31
CA ALA A 206 -14.65 15.32 -20.10
C ALA A 206 -14.55 15.94 -21.51
N GLY A 207 -14.44 15.10 -22.53
CA GLY A 207 -14.26 15.58 -23.91
C GLY A 207 -13.00 16.43 -24.13
N GLY A 208 -11.97 16.25 -23.30
CA GLY A 208 -10.72 17.01 -23.34
C GLY A 208 -10.67 18.22 -22.39
N GLU A 209 -11.80 18.67 -21.88
CA GLU A 209 -11.90 19.83 -21.00
C GLU A 209 -11.97 19.45 -19.51
N PRO A 210 -11.55 20.34 -18.59
CA PRO A 210 -11.77 20.14 -17.16
C PRO A 210 -13.25 19.97 -16.81
N VAL A 211 -13.54 19.09 -15.86
CA VAL A 211 -14.91 18.86 -15.38
C VAL A 211 -15.36 20.03 -14.49
N GLY A 212 -16.50 20.64 -14.84
CA GLY A 212 -17.05 21.82 -14.17
C GLY A 212 -18.13 21.54 -13.12
N VAL A 213 -18.26 20.31 -12.62
CA VAL A 213 -19.20 19.94 -11.55
C VAL A 213 -18.45 19.37 -10.36
N ASP A 214 -19.09 19.23 -9.20
CA ASP A 214 -18.48 18.51 -8.07
C ASP A 214 -18.13 17.07 -8.50
N TYR A 215 -16.93 16.59 -8.17
CA TYR A 215 -16.55 15.20 -8.46
C TYR A 215 -15.56 14.61 -7.45
N LEU A 216 -15.54 13.29 -7.39
CA LEU A 216 -14.67 12.46 -6.57
C LEU A 216 -14.00 11.40 -7.45
N MET A 217 -12.69 11.23 -7.30
CA MET A 217 -11.91 10.24 -8.04
C MET A 217 -11.02 9.41 -7.11
N ILE A 218 -11.13 8.09 -7.25
CA ILE A 218 -10.31 7.10 -6.55
C ILE A 218 -9.51 6.31 -7.58
N ARG A 219 -8.22 6.06 -7.34
CA ARG A 219 -7.41 5.14 -8.14
C ARG A 219 -7.24 3.82 -7.41
N LEU A 220 -7.44 2.73 -8.14
CA LEU A 220 -7.07 1.38 -7.75
C LEU A 220 -5.79 1.02 -8.47
N GLU A 221 -4.72 0.83 -7.70
CA GLU A 221 -3.43 0.38 -8.18
C GLU A 221 -3.33 -1.13 -7.94
N CYS A 222 -3.04 -1.89 -8.98
CA CYS A 222 -2.73 -3.31 -8.87
C CYS A 222 -1.27 -3.56 -9.26
N ARG A 223 -0.54 -4.34 -8.45
CA ARG A 223 0.87 -4.69 -8.69
C ARG A 223 1.10 -6.19 -8.60
N GLN A 224 2.11 -6.70 -9.29
CA GLN A 224 2.52 -8.09 -9.15
C GLN A 224 3.55 -8.31 -8.03
N GLU A 225 4.27 -7.26 -7.65
CA GLU A 225 5.37 -7.32 -6.67
C GLU A 225 5.21 -6.22 -5.62
N HIS A 226 5.61 -6.55 -4.39
CA HIS A 226 5.67 -5.62 -3.28
C HIS A 226 6.83 -4.64 -3.47
N ASP A 227 6.63 -3.37 -3.11
CA ASP A 227 7.63 -2.30 -3.24
C ASP A 227 8.77 -2.43 -2.22
N SER A 228 8.44 -2.76 -0.97
CA SER A 228 9.41 -3.00 0.11
C SER A 228 9.24 -4.39 0.75
N PRO A 229 9.64 -5.48 0.08
CA PRO A 229 9.37 -6.84 0.55
C PRO A 229 10.21 -7.26 1.77
N ILE A 230 11.33 -6.56 2.04
CA ILE A 230 12.19 -6.84 3.18
C ILE A 230 11.75 -5.96 4.35
N THR A 231 11.08 -6.57 5.33
CA THR A 231 10.67 -5.88 6.56
C THR A 231 11.88 -5.55 7.43
N PRO A 232 11.79 -4.57 8.36
CA PRO A 232 12.88 -4.25 9.28
C PRO A 232 13.40 -5.47 10.08
N ASP A 233 12.50 -6.35 10.49
CA ASP A 233 12.84 -7.61 11.18
C ASP A 233 13.64 -8.56 10.28
N LEU A 234 13.21 -8.74 9.03
CA LEU A 234 13.94 -9.54 8.05
C LEU A 234 15.31 -8.94 7.75
N ALA A 235 15.39 -7.62 7.56
CA ALA A 235 16.65 -6.92 7.37
C ALA A 235 17.61 -7.10 8.57
N GLN A 236 17.08 -7.12 9.80
CA GLN A 236 17.89 -7.39 10.99
C GLN A 236 18.40 -8.84 11.00
N LEU A 237 17.56 -9.83 10.69
CA LEU A 237 17.97 -11.23 10.59
C LEU A 237 19.05 -11.44 9.53
N MET A 238 18.88 -10.82 8.35
CA MET A 238 19.85 -10.88 7.26
C MET A 238 21.21 -10.29 7.68
N ARG A 239 21.21 -9.08 8.27
CA ARG A 239 22.45 -8.45 8.76
C ARG A 239 23.19 -9.32 9.76
N ARG A 240 22.47 -9.91 10.73
CA ARG A 240 23.08 -10.82 11.72
C ARG A 240 23.66 -12.08 11.07
N ALA A 241 22.96 -12.67 10.10
CA ALA A 241 23.48 -13.82 9.35
C ALA A 241 24.78 -13.48 8.61
N ILE A 242 24.81 -12.32 7.93
CA ILE A 242 26.00 -11.83 7.23
C ILE A 242 27.15 -11.60 8.22
N GLU A 243 26.89 -10.96 9.36
CA GLU A 243 27.91 -10.75 10.41
C GLU A 243 28.52 -12.07 10.91
N ASP A 244 27.70 -13.09 11.15
CA ASP A 244 28.16 -14.41 11.59
C ASP A 244 29.05 -15.06 10.50
N GLY A 245 28.63 -14.95 9.23
CA GLY A 245 29.42 -15.42 8.08
C GLY A 245 30.77 -14.71 7.96
N LEU A 246 30.81 -13.39 8.16
CA LEU A 246 32.05 -12.61 8.13
C LEU A 246 33.01 -12.97 9.26
N ARG A 247 32.47 -13.36 10.44
CA ARG A 247 33.25 -13.90 11.57
C ARG A 247 33.69 -15.35 11.38
N GLY A 248 33.26 -16.02 10.32
CA GLY A 248 33.55 -17.43 10.05
C GLY A 248 32.63 -18.43 10.78
N ASP A 249 31.61 -17.95 11.49
CA ASP A 249 30.60 -18.80 12.14
C ASP A 249 29.51 -19.19 11.12
N LEU A 250 29.86 -20.18 10.29
CA LEU A 250 28.99 -20.63 9.19
C LEU A 250 27.74 -21.36 9.69
N ASP A 251 27.79 -22.00 10.85
CA ASP A 251 26.64 -22.71 11.43
C ASP A 251 25.57 -21.71 11.90
N SER A 252 25.97 -20.64 12.61
CA SER A 252 25.06 -19.57 13.01
C SER A 252 24.50 -18.81 11.81
N MET A 253 25.34 -18.51 10.81
CA MET A 253 24.90 -17.91 9.55
C MET A 253 23.83 -18.77 8.88
N ASP A 254 24.06 -20.08 8.77
CA ASP A 254 23.13 -21.02 8.13
C ASP A 254 21.81 -21.16 8.90
N ALA A 255 21.85 -21.16 10.24
CA ALA A 255 20.66 -21.18 11.07
C ALA A 255 19.81 -19.91 10.88
N ARG A 256 20.43 -18.73 10.91
CA ARG A 256 19.72 -17.45 10.70
C ARG A 256 19.20 -17.30 9.28
N ARG A 257 19.94 -17.78 8.28
CA ARG A 257 19.48 -17.81 6.88
C ARG A 257 18.19 -18.62 6.76
N LYS A 258 18.15 -19.83 7.35
CA LYS A 258 16.93 -20.67 7.36
C LYS A 258 15.77 -19.95 8.03
N GLU A 259 16.00 -19.31 9.16
CA GLU A 259 14.97 -18.54 9.87
C GLU A 259 14.43 -17.37 9.02
N ALA A 260 15.32 -16.59 8.39
CA ALA A 260 14.92 -15.49 7.51
C ALA A 260 14.11 -15.99 6.29
N ILE A 261 14.52 -17.10 5.68
CA ILE A 261 13.78 -17.75 4.57
C ILE A 261 12.40 -18.20 5.03
N ILE A 262 12.30 -18.89 6.17
CA ILE A 262 11.01 -19.34 6.73
C ILE A 262 10.10 -18.14 6.97
N ARG A 263 10.62 -17.07 7.59
CA ARG A 263 9.84 -15.87 7.90
C ARG A 263 9.37 -15.12 6.66
N ALA A 264 10.18 -15.06 5.60
CA ALA A 264 9.75 -14.51 4.32
C ALA A 264 8.68 -15.40 3.65
N TRP A 265 8.83 -16.73 3.72
CA TRP A 265 7.92 -17.69 3.11
C TRP A 265 6.53 -17.69 3.76
N THR A 266 6.47 -17.49 5.08
CA THR A 266 5.24 -17.47 5.87
C THR A 266 4.72 -16.06 6.12
N CYS A 267 5.31 -15.04 5.49
CA CYS A 267 4.91 -13.64 5.67
C CYS A 267 3.49 -13.42 5.14
N PRO A 268 2.53 -12.98 5.97
CA PRO A 268 1.16 -12.73 5.54
C PRO A 268 1.04 -11.50 4.63
N ASP A 269 2.03 -10.62 4.64
CA ASP A 269 2.07 -9.40 3.84
C ASP A 269 2.56 -9.66 2.40
N LEU A 270 3.01 -10.88 2.09
CA LEU A 270 3.50 -11.28 0.76
C LEU A 270 2.57 -12.30 0.10
N VAL A 271 2.35 -12.15 -1.22
CA VAL A 271 1.69 -13.20 -1.99
C VAL A 271 2.64 -14.38 -2.24
N PRO A 272 2.15 -15.62 -2.43
CA PRO A 272 3.00 -16.81 -2.53
C PRO A 272 4.07 -16.78 -3.64
N LYS A 273 3.81 -16.09 -4.74
CA LYS A 273 4.80 -15.88 -5.80
C LYS A 273 5.94 -14.99 -5.32
N ASP A 274 5.59 -13.94 -4.59
CA ASP A 274 6.53 -12.94 -4.11
C ASP A 274 7.31 -13.43 -2.90
N ALA A 275 6.66 -14.12 -1.96
CA ALA A 275 7.31 -14.81 -0.83
C ALA A 275 8.44 -15.75 -1.30
N ARG A 276 8.21 -16.48 -2.40
CA ARG A 276 9.23 -17.31 -3.07
C ARG A 276 10.40 -16.49 -3.61
N ARG A 277 10.10 -15.39 -4.32
CA ARG A 277 11.12 -14.48 -4.88
C ARG A 277 11.97 -13.86 -3.77
N VAL A 278 11.34 -13.42 -2.70
CA VAL A 278 11.98 -12.78 -1.53
C VAL A 278 12.84 -13.78 -0.76
N ALA A 279 12.34 -14.99 -0.52
CA ALA A 279 13.13 -16.05 0.10
C ALA A 279 14.40 -16.37 -0.70
N LYS A 280 14.31 -16.40 -2.03
CA LYS A 280 15.48 -16.58 -2.90
C LYS A 280 16.45 -15.40 -2.79
N LEU A 281 15.94 -14.16 -2.84
CA LEU A 281 16.77 -12.96 -2.67
C LEU A 281 17.53 -12.96 -1.33
N ILE A 282 16.86 -13.34 -0.24
CA ILE A 282 17.48 -13.47 1.09
C ILE A 282 18.59 -14.53 1.08
N HIS A 283 18.33 -15.67 0.44
CA HIS A 283 19.32 -16.74 0.30
C HIS A 283 20.57 -16.24 -0.43
N ASP A 284 20.38 -15.64 -1.62
CA ASP A 284 21.45 -15.18 -2.49
C ASP A 284 22.30 -14.08 -1.80
N GLU A 285 21.66 -13.13 -1.12
CA GLU A 285 22.33 -12.03 -0.41
C GLU A 285 23.19 -12.53 0.76
N ILE A 286 22.69 -13.46 1.57
CA ILE A 286 23.46 -14.01 2.69
C ILE A 286 24.63 -14.87 2.17
N ASP A 287 24.41 -15.65 1.12
CA ASP A 287 25.45 -16.51 0.54
C ASP A 287 26.56 -15.71 -0.14
N ALA A 288 26.28 -14.49 -0.62
CA ALA A 288 27.30 -13.58 -1.13
C ALA A 288 28.33 -13.14 -0.06
N ALA A 289 28.01 -13.27 1.23
CA ALA A 289 28.95 -12.97 2.33
C ALA A 289 29.95 -14.10 2.61
N LYS A 290 29.65 -15.35 2.22
CA LYS A 290 30.53 -16.52 2.42
C LYS A 290 31.96 -16.33 1.90
N PRO A 291 32.20 -15.81 0.68
CA PRO A 291 33.57 -15.59 0.18
C PRO A 291 34.28 -14.41 0.85
N LEU A 292 33.57 -13.53 1.54
CA LEU A 292 34.11 -12.32 2.18
C LEU A 292 34.58 -12.56 3.62
N GLY A 293 34.08 -13.61 4.27
CA GLY A 293 34.49 -13.98 5.63
C GLY A 293 35.90 -14.54 5.71
N VAL A 294 36.46 -14.56 6.92
CA VAL A 294 37.74 -15.21 7.19
C VAL A 294 37.62 -16.68 6.81
N VAL A 295 38.38 -17.12 5.81
CA VAL A 295 38.47 -18.54 5.43
C VAL A 295 38.89 -19.31 6.70
N PRO A 296 38.11 -20.29 7.18
CA PRO A 296 38.47 -21.06 8.36
C PRO A 296 39.90 -21.58 8.22
N ALA A 297 40.70 -21.42 9.28
CA ALA A 297 42.11 -21.81 9.28
C ALA A 297 42.31 -23.28 8.84
N GLU A 298 41.30 -24.14 9.02
CA GLU A 298 41.30 -25.54 8.55
C GLU A 298 41.26 -25.66 7.02
N LYS A 299 40.53 -24.79 6.30
CA LYS A 299 40.55 -24.74 4.83
C LYS A 299 41.82 -24.09 4.30
N LEU A 300 42.42 -23.18 5.06
CA LEU A 300 43.76 -22.65 4.77
C LEU A 300 44.83 -23.73 5.01
N ALA A 301 44.74 -24.48 6.09
CA ALA A 301 45.64 -25.57 6.46
C ALA A 301 45.57 -26.73 5.45
N ALA A 302 44.39 -27.02 4.89
CA ALA A 302 44.24 -27.97 3.78
C ALA A 302 44.86 -27.48 2.45
N ARG A 303 45.13 -26.18 2.32
CA ARG A 303 45.85 -25.57 1.18
C ARG A 303 47.35 -25.40 1.44
N LEU A 304 47.79 -25.49 2.69
CA LEU A 304 49.21 -25.49 3.03
C LEU A 304 49.78 -26.87 2.67
N PRO A 305 50.95 -26.92 2.00
CA PRO A 305 51.64 -28.18 1.79
C PRO A 305 51.93 -28.85 3.14
N ALA A 306 51.86 -30.18 3.20
CA ALA A 306 52.31 -30.93 4.36
C ALA A 306 53.75 -30.54 4.73
N ARG A 307 54.09 -30.54 6.03
CA ARG A 307 55.38 -30.05 6.54
C ARG A 307 56.60 -30.68 5.86
N ASP A 308 56.45 -31.89 5.35
CA ASP A 308 57.46 -32.70 4.67
C ASP A 308 57.40 -32.63 3.13
N ALA A 309 56.49 -31.82 2.58
CA ALA A 309 56.33 -31.67 1.14
C ALA A 309 57.68 -31.28 0.48
N PRO A 310 58.12 -31.99 -0.58
CA PRO A 310 59.40 -31.73 -1.24
C PRO A 310 59.57 -30.28 -1.70
N ALA A 311 58.46 -29.63 -2.08
CA ALA A 311 58.42 -28.23 -2.49
C ALA A 311 58.86 -27.26 -1.37
N LEU A 312 58.74 -27.64 -0.10
CA LEU A 312 59.16 -26.84 1.06
C LEU A 312 60.66 -26.93 1.36
N LYS A 313 61.37 -27.97 0.88
CA LYS A 313 62.78 -28.22 1.24
C LYS A 313 63.77 -27.20 0.64
N GLY A 314 63.33 -26.39 -0.32
CA GLY A 314 64.15 -25.36 -0.97
C GLY A 314 63.72 -23.93 -0.71
N LEU A 315 62.59 -23.71 -0.03
CA LEU A 315 62.04 -22.37 0.24
C LEU A 315 62.92 -21.65 1.27
N ARG A 316 63.50 -20.52 0.88
CA ARG A 316 64.21 -19.61 1.78
C ARG A 316 63.27 -18.52 2.26
N LEU A 317 63.60 -17.89 3.38
CA LEU A 317 62.82 -16.77 3.92
C LEU A 317 62.64 -15.64 2.88
N ASN A 318 63.64 -15.40 2.03
CA ASN A 318 63.56 -14.41 0.96
C ASN A 318 62.56 -14.77 -0.15
N ASP A 319 62.27 -16.06 -0.35
CA ASP A 319 61.29 -16.54 -1.33
C ASP A 319 59.84 -16.39 -0.82
N LEU A 320 59.66 -16.17 0.48
CA LEU A 320 58.37 -15.96 1.15
C LEU A 320 58.03 -14.48 1.37
N LEU A 321 59.02 -13.60 1.21
CA LEU A 321 58.90 -12.15 1.48
C LEU A 321 58.94 -11.29 0.20
N ALA A 322 59.06 -11.91 -0.97
CA ALA A 322 58.97 -11.29 -2.29
C ALA A 322 57.56 -11.46 -2.88
#